data_AF-A0A3D9CEW5-F1
#
_entry.id   AF-A0A3D9CEW5-F1
#
_cell.length_a   1.000
_cell.length_b   1.000
_cell.length_c   1.000
_cell.angle_alpha   90.00
_cell.angle_beta   90.00
_cell.angle_gamma   90.00
#
_symmetry.space_group_name_H-M   'P 1'
#
loop_
_entity.id
_entity.type
_entity.pdbx_description
1 polymer ?
#
loop_
_entity_poly.entity_id
_entity_poly.type
_entity_poly.pdbx_seq_one_letter_code
_entity_poly.pdbx_strand_id
1 'polypeptide(L)'
;MKIENLDFGAFYYVEAMKMIDDPIESVNEFMKFEKEKTEIELFLKDCSLKDFIGVIITIFKDKYANGALLGALISETIQKEKQLNEILYVKKFQYRDDLKSLKFRYNEDDHFESLEFDIIIPFTQISHIIEESLMEKKYSKNGDKYILDSDSGMEYIEATPTFFKLGANMKVSKKFH
;
A
#
# COMPACT_ATOMS: atom_id res chain seq x y z
N MET A 1 0.86 -10.55 -16.61
CA MET A 1 0.17 -9.24 -16.57
C MET A 1 1.19 -8.17 -16.21
N LYS A 2 1.01 -6.90 -16.57
CA LYS A 2 1.91 -5.81 -16.19
C LYS A 2 1.20 -4.86 -15.20
N ILE A 3 1.97 -4.16 -14.37
CA ILE A 3 1.44 -3.20 -13.37
C ILE A 3 0.55 -2.13 -14.04
N GLU A 4 0.95 -1.64 -15.21
CA GLU A 4 0.23 -0.63 -16.00
C GLU A 4 -1.19 -1.05 -16.45
N ASN A 5 -1.54 -2.34 -16.34
CA ASN A 5 -2.86 -2.85 -16.67
C ASN A 5 -3.76 -3.05 -15.45
N LEU A 6 -3.27 -2.80 -14.23
CA LEU A 6 -4.04 -2.93 -13.00
C LEU A 6 -4.83 -1.64 -12.73
N ASP A 7 -6.11 -1.79 -12.41
CA ASP A 7 -6.90 -0.68 -11.87
C ASP A 7 -6.80 -0.67 -10.34
N PHE A 8 -6.18 0.37 -9.78
CA PHE A 8 -6.05 0.55 -8.34
C PHE A 8 -7.24 1.28 -7.71
N GLY A 9 -8.30 1.54 -8.48
CA GLY A 9 -9.56 2.13 -8.04
C GLY A 9 -10.04 1.55 -6.72
N ALA A 10 -10.06 0.21 -6.60
CA ALA A 10 -10.40 -0.57 -5.41
C ALA A 10 -9.85 -0.01 -4.09
N PHE A 11 -8.64 0.54 -4.07
CA PHE A 11 -8.01 1.09 -2.85
C PHE A 11 -8.58 2.42 -2.37
N TYR A 12 -9.46 3.06 -3.17
CA TYR A 12 -10.00 4.39 -2.91
C TYR A 12 -11.53 4.42 -2.78
N TYR A 13 -12.21 3.27 -2.84
CA TYR A 13 -13.68 3.13 -2.80
C TYR A 13 -14.31 3.41 -1.41
N VAL A 14 -13.69 4.23 -0.56
CA VAL A 14 -14.16 4.46 0.83
C VAL A 14 -15.29 5.49 0.94
N GLU A 15 -15.69 6.14 -0.15
CA GLU A 15 -17.05 6.69 -0.19
C GLU A 15 -17.99 5.49 -0.29
N ALA A 16 -18.63 5.14 0.85
CA ALA A 16 -19.64 4.09 0.99
C ALA A 16 -20.34 3.90 -0.36
N MET A 17 -20.04 2.78 -1.05
CA MET A 17 -20.47 2.44 -2.42
C MET A 17 -21.43 3.51 -2.89
N LYS A 18 -20.94 4.55 -3.60
CA LYS A 18 -21.71 5.77 -3.97
C LYS A 18 -23.17 5.44 -3.82
N MET A 19 -23.90 5.98 -2.84
CA MET A 19 -25.30 5.57 -2.66
C MET A 19 -26.00 5.77 -4.00
N ILE A 20 -26.11 4.68 -4.74
CA ILE A 20 -26.57 4.62 -6.11
C ILE A 20 -27.99 4.15 -5.87
N ASP A 21 -28.92 5.07 -6.08
CA ASP A 21 -30.33 4.81 -5.87
C ASP A 21 -30.85 3.70 -6.82
N ASP A 22 -30.10 3.37 -7.88
CA ASP A 22 -30.35 2.25 -8.79
C ASP A 22 -29.66 0.93 -8.34
N PRO A 23 -30.43 -0.09 -7.94
CA PRO A 23 -29.89 -1.39 -7.54
C PRO A 23 -29.00 -2.07 -8.60
N ILE A 24 -29.25 -1.84 -9.89
CA ILE A 24 -28.48 -2.46 -10.99
C ILE A 24 -27.09 -1.84 -11.09
N GLU A 25 -27.01 -0.51 -11.01
CA GLU A 25 -25.74 0.21 -11.05
C GLU A 25 -24.93 -0.07 -9.77
N SER A 26 -25.58 -0.20 -8.60
CA SER A 26 -24.94 -0.65 -7.36
C SER A 26 -24.31 -2.06 -7.49
N VAL A 27 -25.03 -3.01 -8.08
CA VAL A 27 -24.52 -4.37 -8.32
C VAL A 27 -23.34 -4.35 -9.30
N ASN A 28 -23.42 -3.54 -10.37
CA ASN A 28 -22.34 -3.43 -11.35
C ASN A 28 -21.06 -2.85 -10.74
N GLU A 29 -21.16 -1.80 -9.91
CA GLU A 29 -20.01 -1.23 -9.21
C GLU A 29 -19.40 -2.21 -8.21
N PHE A 30 -20.22 -3.00 -7.50
CA PHE A 30 -19.70 -4.06 -6.62
C PHE A 30 -18.95 -5.14 -7.41
N MET A 31 -19.51 -5.62 -8.52
CA MET A 31 -18.84 -6.63 -9.37
C MET A 31 -17.52 -6.08 -9.94
N LYS A 32 -17.50 -4.81 -10.32
CA LYS A 32 -16.27 -4.14 -10.78
C LYS A 32 -15.23 -4.10 -9.67
N PHE A 33 -15.60 -3.65 -8.47
CA PHE A 33 -14.71 -3.63 -7.30
C PHE A 33 -14.11 -5.02 -7.00
N GLU A 34 -14.94 -6.07 -6.94
CA GLU A 34 -14.45 -7.42 -6.64
C GLU A 34 -13.55 -7.95 -7.75
N LYS A 35 -13.84 -7.62 -9.02
CA LYS A 35 -12.98 -7.98 -10.16
C LYS A 35 -11.61 -7.33 -10.05
N GLU A 36 -11.55 -6.02 -9.86
CA GLU A 36 -10.29 -5.26 -9.74
C GLU A 36 -9.44 -5.77 -8.58
N LYS A 37 -10.07 -5.95 -7.41
CA LYS A 37 -9.43 -6.52 -6.22
C LYS A 37 -8.85 -7.90 -6.50
N THR A 38 -9.59 -8.77 -7.19
CA THR A 38 -9.13 -10.13 -7.55
C THR A 38 -7.94 -10.07 -8.51
N GLU A 39 -7.98 -9.20 -9.52
CA GLU A 39 -6.88 -9.04 -10.48
C GLU A 39 -5.60 -8.54 -9.79
N ILE A 40 -5.72 -7.58 -8.87
CA ILE A 40 -4.61 -7.09 -8.05
C ILE A 40 -4.06 -8.21 -7.15
N GLU A 41 -4.93 -8.96 -6.47
CA GLU A 41 -4.51 -10.07 -5.60
C GLU A 41 -3.74 -11.14 -6.39
N LEU A 42 -4.27 -11.54 -7.55
CA LEU A 42 -3.62 -12.50 -8.45
C LEU A 42 -2.26 -11.98 -8.94
N PHE A 43 -2.15 -10.69 -9.23
CA PHE A 43 -0.86 -10.10 -9.58
C PHE A 43 0.14 -10.15 -8.42
N LEU A 44 -0.27 -9.70 -7.23
CA LEU A 44 0.60 -9.61 -6.07
C LEU A 44 1.14 -10.97 -5.59
N LYS A 45 0.38 -12.05 -5.86
CA LYS A 45 0.80 -13.44 -5.61
C LYS A 45 2.06 -13.84 -6.36
N ASP A 46 2.13 -13.55 -7.66
CA ASP A 46 3.12 -14.13 -8.56
C ASP A 46 4.12 -13.11 -9.12
N CYS A 47 3.97 -11.82 -8.79
CA CYS A 47 4.84 -10.77 -9.30
C CYS A 47 6.25 -10.80 -8.68
N SER A 48 7.21 -10.21 -9.38
CA SER A 48 8.58 -10.06 -8.86
C SER A 48 8.64 -9.13 -7.64
N LEU A 49 9.72 -9.17 -6.86
CA LEU A 49 9.93 -8.19 -5.77
C LEU A 49 9.97 -6.75 -6.27
N LYS A 50 10.55 -6.52 -7.46
CA LYS A 50 10.50 -5.23 -8.15
C LYS A 50 9.07 -4.77 -8.33
N ASP A 51 8.24 -5.63 -8.93
CA ASP A 51 6.87 -5.27 -9.26
C ASP A 51 6.00 -5.10 -8.01
N PHE A 52 6.24 -5.91 -6.99
CA PHE A 52 5.56 -5.82 -5.70
C PHE A 52 5.80 -4.48 -5.00
N ILE A 53 7.07 -4.07 -4.90
CA ILE A 53 7.44 -2.76 -4.36
C ILE A 53 6.83 -1.65 -5.23
N GLY A 54 6.90 -1.78 -6.55
CA GLY A 54 6.31 -0.85 -7.49
C GLY A 54 4.80 -0.65 -7.26
N VAL A 55 4.04 -1.75 -7.16
CA VAL A 55 2.59 -1.70 -6.87
C VAL A 55 2.30 -1.01 -5.55
N ILE A 56 3.02 -1.35 -4.47
CA ILE A 56 2.83 -0.70 -3.16
C ILE A 56 3.05 0.81 -3.28
N ILE A 57 4.11 1.26 -3.95
CA ILE A 57 4.38 2.68 -4.15
C ILE A 57 3.27 3.31 -4.99
N THR A 58 2.87 2.70 -6.10
CA THR A 58 1.82 3.20 -7.00
C THR A 58 0.49 3.41 -6.28
N ILE A 59 0.11 2.49 -5.39
CA ILE A 59 -1.14 2.60 -4.60
C ILE A 59 -1.16 3.86 -3.73
N PHE A 60 -0.03 4.32 -3.19
CA PHE A 60 0.00 5.50 -2.31
C PHE A 60 0.57 6.76 -2.98
N LYS A 61 1.08 6.65 -4.21
CA LYS A 61 1.78 7.72 -4.94
C LYS A 61 0.97 8.99 -5.07
N ASP A 62 -0.31 8.86 -5.45
CA ASP A 62 -1.14 10.00 -5.80
C ASP A 62 -2.16 10.38 -4.74
N LYS A 63 -2.61 9.42 -3.95
CA LYS A 63 -3.72 9.59 -3.00
C LYS A 63 -3.51 8.72 -1.78
N TYR A 64 -4.08 9.15 -0.66
CA TYR A 64 -4.16 8.31 0.53
C TYR A 64 -5.03 7.08 0.22
N ALA A 65 -4.47 5.89 0.39
CA ALA A 65 -5.10 4.63 0.02
C ALA A 65 -5.49 3.78 1.24
N ASN A 66 -6.40 2.83 1.02
CA ASN A 66 -6.81 1.88 2.04
C ASN A 66 -5.72 0.84 2.33
N GLY A 67 -4.85 1.13 3.31
CA GLY A 67 -3.81 0.20 3.77
C GLY A 67 -4.36 -1.10 4.36
N ALA A 68 -5.59 -1.11 4.89
CA ALA A 68 -6.21 -2.34 5.39
C ALA A 68 -6.54 -3.31 4.27
N LEU A 69 -7.02 -2.83 3.11
CA LEU A 69 -7.22 -3.65 1.91
C LEU A 69 -5.88 -4.24 1.46
N LEU A 70 -4.82 -3.42 1.36
CA LEU A 70 -3.49 -3.92 0.98
C LEU A 70 -3.03 -5.03 1.93
N GLY A 71 -3.16 -4.79 3.25
CA GLY A 71 -2.84 -5.79 4.26
C GLY A 71 -3.65 -7.07 4.13
N ALA A 72 -4.92 -7.01 3.73
CA ALA A 72 -5.74 -8.20 3.50
C ALA A 72 -5.32 -9.00 2.25
N LEU A 73 -4.80 -8.34 1.21
CA LEU A 73 -4.40 -9.01 -0.04
C LEU A 73 -3.03 -9.70 0.05
N ILE A 74 -2.11 -9.21 0.89
CA ILE A 74 -0.72 -9.70 0.92
C ILE A 74 -0.37 -10.51 2.18
N SER A 75 -1.28 -10.59 3.15
CA SER A 75 -0.91 -11.10 4.47
C SER A 75 -2.02 -11.70 5.29
N GLU A 76 -1.60 -12.54 6.23
CA GLU A 76 -2.41 -13.05 7.33
C GLU A 76 -1.99 -12.36 8.63
N THR A 77 -2.97 -11.94 9.45
CA THR A 77 -2.69 -11.30 10.73
C THR A 77 -2.27 -12.34 11.77
N ILE A 78 -1.05 -12.22 12.30
CA ILE A 78 -0.55 -13.10 13.37
C ILE A 78 -0.77 -12.46 14.74
N GLN A 79 -0.45 -11.17 14.88
CA GLN A 79 -0.45 -10.50 16.17
C GLN A 79 -0.89 -9.05 16.03
N LYS A 80 -1.68 -8.60 17.02
CA LYS A 80 -2.09 -7.20 17.19
C LYS A 80 -1.54 -6.69 18.51
N GLU A 81 -0.74 -5.65 18.45
CA GLU A 81 -0.18 -4.95 19.61
C GLU A 81 -0.80 -3.56 19.69
N LYS A 82 -1.42 -3.25 20.83
CA LYS A 82 -1.87 -1.88 21.11
C LYS A 82 -0.77 -1.15 21.87
N GLN A 83 -0.32 -0.03 21.32
CA GLN A 83 0.59 0.91 21.97
C GLN A 83 -0.18 2.20 22.31
N LEU A 84 0.44 3.13 23.04
CA LEU A 84 -0.20 4.40 23.39
C LEU A 84 -0.50 5.16 22.08
N ASN A 85 -1.80 5.33 21.76
CA ASN A 85 -2.33 6.02 20.57
C ASN A 85 -2.00 5.37 19.21
N GLU A 86 -1.50 4.13 19.22
CA GLU A 86 -1.12 3.41 17.99
C GLU A 86 -1.54 1.94 18.07
N ILE A 87 -1.83 1.36 16.91
CA ILE A 87 -2.08 -0.06 16.72
C ILE A 87 -1.05 -0.60 15.73
N LEU A 88 -0.25 -1.56 16.19
CA LEU A 88 0.72 -2.28 15.37
C LEU A 88 0.18 -3.68 15.06
N TYR A 89 0.05 -3.99 13.78
CA TYR A 89 -0.24 -5.34 13.30
C TYR A 89 1.04 -5.98 12.78
N VAL A 90 1.46 -7.06 13.42
CA VAL A 90 2.54 -7.93 12.92
C VAL A 90 1.89 -9.07 12.15
N LYS A 91 2.25 -9.16 10.87
CA LYS A 91 1.59 -9.99 9.87
C LYS A 91 2.61 -10.94 9.23
N LYS A 92 2.10 -12.07 8.70
CA LYS A 92 2.86 -12.98 7.84
C LYS A 92 2.53 -12.68 6.39
N PHE A 93 3.53 -12.64 5.52
CA PHE A 93 3.24 -12.71 4.10
C PHE A 93 2.58 -14.05 3.75
N GLN A 94 1.54 -14.01 2.92
CA GLN A 94 0.81 -15.20 2.51
C GLN A 94 1.44 -15.88 1.29
N TYR A 95 1.95 -15.09 0.35
CA TYR A 95 2.38 -15.57 -0.98
C TYR A 95 3.85 -15.28 -1.30
N ARG A 96 4.61 -14.74 -0.33
CA ARG A 96 5.96 -14.22 -0.55
C ARG A 96 6.94 -14.87 0.42
N ASP A 97 7.90 -15.60 -0.12
CA ASP A 97 8.98 -16.28 0.61
C ASP A 97 10.30 -15.49 0.59
N ASP A 98 10.37 -14.42 -0.21
CA ASP A 98 11.47 -13.47 -0.30
C ASP A 98 11.41 -12.36 0.76
N LEU A 99 10.34 -12.33 1.57
CA LEU A 99 10.09 -11.37 2.63
C LEU A 99 9.89 -12.06 3.98
N LYS A 100 10.41 -11.47 5.07
CA LYS A 100 10.45 -12.11 6.40
C LYS A 100 9.43 -11.56 7.40
N SER A 101 9.29 -10.25 7.46
CA SER A 101 8.46 -9.57 8.44
C SER A 101 7.56 -8.57 7.71
N LEU A 102 6.33 -8.41 8.18
CA LEU A 102 5.41 -7.40 7.66
C LEU A 102 4.74 -6.74 8.84
N LYS A 103 4.82 -5.41 8.89
CA LYS A 103 4.12 -4.64 9.91
C LYS A 103 3.29 -3.56 9.26
N PHE A 104 2.08 -3.39 9.78
CA PHE A 104 1.21 -2.27 9.47
C PHE A 104 0.97 -1.49 10.75
N ARG A 105 1.11 -0.18 10.67
CA ARG A 105 0.81 0.73 11.78
C ARG A 105 -0.43 1.56 11.44
N TYR A 106 -1.29 1.71 12.42
CA TYR A 106 -2.45 2.58 12.39
C TYR A 106 -2.46 3.47 13.63
N ASN A 107 -2.99 4.68 13.51
CA ASN A 107 -3.23 5.54 14.67
C ASN A 107 -4.49 5.11 15.44
N GLU A 108 -4.84 5.87 16.48
CA GLU A 108 -6.04 5.63 17.29
C GLU A 108 -7.38 5.77 16.53
N ASP A 109 -7.38 6.49 15.41
CA ASP A 109 -8.54 6.67 14.52
C ASP A 109 -8.63 5.59 13.42
N ASP A 110 -7.85 4.50 13.55
CA ASP A 110 -7.72 3.43 12.54
C ASP A 110 -7.24 3.93 11.16
N HIS A 111 -6.57 5.09 11.10
CA HIS A 111 -5.92 5.56 9.89
C HIS A 111 -4.56 4.86 9.71
N PHE A 112 -4.32 4.33 8.50
CA PHE A 112 -3.04 3.75 8.12
C PHE A 112 -1.91 4.80 8.16
N GLU A 113 -0.86 4.51 8.92
CA GLU A 113 0.31 5.39 9.04
C GLU A 113 1.51 4.86 8.28
N SER A 114 1.78 3.55 8.35
CA SER A 114 2.93 2.98 7.65
C SER A 114 2.84 1.47 7.44
N LEU A 115 3.56 1.02 6.42
CA LEU A 115 3.88 -0.37 6.15
C LEU A 115 5.40 -0.52 6.13
N GLU A 116 5.91 -1.57 6.76
CA GLU A 116 7.33 -1.94 6.69
C GLU A 116 7.52 -3.45 6.55
N PHE A 117 8.57 -3.85 5.83
CA PHE A 117 8.98 -5.24 5.71
C PHE A 117 10.48 -5.43 5.53
N ASP A 118 10.97 -6.58 5.98
CA ASP A 118 12.35 -7.04 5.77
C ASP A 118 12.44 -7.95 4.54
N ILE A 119 13.47 -7.73 3.73
CA ILE A 119 13.80 -8.53 2.54
C ILE A 119 14.88 -9.54 2.94
N ILE A 120 14.66 -10.82 2.61
CA ILE A 120 15.55 -11.91 3.03
C ILE A 120 16.89 -11.86 2.30
N ILE A 121 16.85 -11.64 0.98
CA ILE A 121 18.04 -11.55 0.15
C ILE A 121 18.23 -10.08 -0.24
N PRO A 122 19.39 -9.46 0.02
CA PRO A 122 19.64 -8.06 -0.29
C PRO A 122 19.26 -7.70 -1.74
N PHE A 123 18.26 -6.82 -1.89
CA PHE A 123 17.74 -6.35 -3.16
C PHE A 123 18.36 -5.00 -3.52
N THR A 124 19.54 -5.04 -4.14
CA THR A 124 20.36 -3.86 -4.43
C THR A 124 19.72 -2.87 -5.40
N GLN A 125 18.70 -3.28 -6.14
CA GLN A 125 17.98 -2.45 -7.11
C GLN A 125 16.87 -1.60 -6.49
N ILE A 126 16.59 -1.75 -5.19
CA ILE A 126 15.43 -1.12 -4.54
C ILE A 126 15.34 0.40 -4.75
N SER A 127 16.47 1.11 -4.65
CA SER A 127 16.52 2.56 -4.88
C SER A 127 16.10 2.94 -6.30
N HIS A 128 16.55 2.18 -7.30
CA HIS A 128 16.16 2.42 -8.68
C HIS A 128 14.67 2.18 -8.90
N ILE A 129 14.09 1.15 -8.27
CA ILE A 129 12.64 0.87 -8.37
C ILE A 129 11.81 1.98 -7.74
N ILE A 130 12.25 2.51 -6.59
CA ILE A 130 11.60 3.64 -5.95
C ILE A 130 11.65 4.87 -6.86
N GLU A 131 12.82 5.19 -7.41
CA GLU A 131 13.00 6.35 -8.30
C GLU A 131 12.17 6.22 -9.59
N GLU A 132 12.12 5.04 -10.21
CA GLU A 132 11.24 4.75 -11.35
C GLU A 132 9.75 4.93 -10.98
N SER A 133 9.33 4.40 -9.83
CA SER A 133 7.93 4.48 -9.38
C SER A 133 7.51 5.90 -9.02
N LEU A 134 8.45 6.71 -8.52
CA LEU A 134 8.26 8.11 -8.16
C LEU A 134 8.46 9.09 -9.32
N MET A 135 8.66 8.62 -10.55
CA MET A 135 8.68 9.49 -11.73
C MET A 135 7.48 10.43 -11.71
N GLU A 136 7.70 11.70 -12.07
CA GLU A 136 6.70 12.78 -12.09
C GLU A 136 6.24 13.29 -10.71
N LYS A 137 6.75 12.72 -9.60
CA LYS A 137 6.59 13.29 -8.26
C LYS A 137 7.80 14.11 -7.84
N LYS A 138 7.58 15.18 -7.08
CA LYS A 138 8.68 15.91 -6.47
C LYS A 138 8.99 15.26 -5.12
N TYR A 139 10.26 14.95 -4.92
CA TYR A 139 10.75 14.43 -3.66
C TYR A 139 12.16 14.94 -3.39
N SER A 140 12.55 14.90 -2.12
CA SER A 140 13.94 15.08 -1.69
C SER A 140 14.48 13.76 -1.17
N LYS A 141 15.76 13.48 -1.42
CA LYS A 141 16.43 12.26 -0.96
C LYS A 141 17.50 12.62 0.06
N ASN A 142 17.47 11.98 1.23
CA ASN A 142 18.47 12.12 2.29
C ASN A 142 18.90 10.71 2.75
N GLY A 143 20.05 10.25 2.25
CA GLY A 143 20.50 8.88 2.45
C GLY A 143 19.50 7.87 1.88
N ASP A 144 19.00 6.99 2.75
CA ASP A 144 18.07 5.90 2.42
C ASP A 144 16.59 6.33 2.43
N LYS A 145 16.32 7.62 2.67
CA LYS A 145 14.97 8.18 2.81
C LYS A 145 14.60 9.15 1.69
N TYR A 146 13.45 8.91 1.08
CA TYR A 146 12.78 9.74 0.08
C TYR A 146 11.61 10.45 0.76
N ILE A 147 11.60 11.78 0.79
CA ILE A 147 10.55 12.59 1.40
C ILE A 147 9.76 13.26 0.28
N LEU A 148 8.46 13.00 0.24
CA LEU A 148 7.55 13.49 -0.80
C LEU A 148 6.91 14.82 -0.39
N ASP A 149 6.38 15.53 -1.38
CA ASP A 149 5.58 16.74 -1.20
C ASP A 149 4.17 16.45 -0.65
N SER A 150 3.46 17.53 -0.30
CA SER A 150 2.19 17.44 0.43
C SER A 150 1.01 16.88 -0.38
N ASP A 151 1.10 16.84 -1.70
CA ASP A 151 0.06 16.33 -2.61
C ASP A 151 0.18 14.82 -2.88
N SER A 152 1.22 14.16 -2.38
CA SER A 152 1.35 12.71 -2.39
C SER A 152 0.55 12.06 -1.25
N GLY A 153 0.02 10.85 -1.50
CA GLY A 153 -0.57 9.99 -0.46
C GLY A 153 0.46 9.38 0.51
N MET A 154 1.74 9.47 0.16
CA MET A 154 2.89 9.12 1.00
C MET A 154 3.62 10.37 1.48
N GLU A 155 4.09 10.36 2.72
CA GLU A 155 5.01 11.37 3.23
C GLU A 155 6.46 10.97 2.95
N TYR A 156 6.79 9.68 3.06
CA TYR A 156 8.13 9.20 2.80
C TYR A 156 8.19 7.73 2.40
N ILE A 157 9.31 7.36 1.78
CA ILE A 157 9.77 5.98 1.62
C ILE A 157 11.17 5.90 2.24
N GLU A 158 11.44 4.88 3.04
CA GLU A 158 12.76 4.57 3.57
C GLU A 158 13.14 3.16 3.16
N ALA A 159 14.31 2.99 2.54
CA ALA A 159 14.68 1.71 1.97
C ALA A 159 16.18 1.46 1.95
N THR A 160 16.56 0.24 2.33
CA THR A 160 17.90 -0.33 2.14
C THR A 160 17.76 -1.63 1.36
N PRO A 161 18.85 -2.28 0.90
CA PRO A 161 18.73 -3.57 0.22
C PRO A 161 17.97 -4.65 1.01
N THR A 162 17.89 -4.55 2.33
CA THR A 162 17.23 -5.55 3.19
C THR A 162 15.95 -5.04 3.86
N PHE A 163 15.51 -3.82 3.58
CA PHE A 163 14.41 -3.19 4.30
C PHE A 163 13.64 -2.22 3.41
N PHE A 164 12.32 -2.21 3.54
CA PHE A 164 11.44 -1.24 2.92
C PHE A 164 10.41 -0.73 3.93
N LYS A 165 10.19 0.58 3.91
CA LYS A 165 9.14 1.24 4.67
C LYS A 165 8.50 2.36 3.86
N LEU A 166 7.18 2.44 3.94
CA LEU A 166 6.37 3.51 3.38
C LEU A 166 5.58 4.15 4.50
N GLY A 167 5.71 5.47 4.64
CA GLY A 167 4.90 6.29 5.53
C GLY A 167 3.81 7.03 4.76
N ALA A 168 2.56 6.87 5.17
CA ALA A 168 1.42 7.56 4.57
C ALA A 168 1.41 9.04 4.98
N ASN A 169 0.93 9.90 4.09
CA ASN A 169 0.77 11.32 4.37
C ASN A 169 -0.56 11.57 5.11
N MET A 170 -0.46 11.67 6.44
CA MET A 170 -1.62 11.87 7.31
C MET A 170 -2.31 13.23 7.12
N LYS A 171 -1.66 14.21 6.49
CA LYS A 171 -2.26 15.52 6.22
C LYS A 171 -3.29 15.45 5.08
N VAL A 172 -3.13 14.49 4.17
CA VAL A 172 -4.09 14.24 3.06
C VAL A 172 -5.03 13.06 3.35
N SER A 173 -4.84 12.37 4.48
CA SER A 173 -5.81 11.42 5.01
C SER A 173 -7.11 12.18 5.27
N LYS A 174 -8.05 12.12 4.32
CA LYS A 174 -9.39 12.64 4.56
C LYS A 174 -9.98 11.84 5.71
N LYS A 175 -10.57 12.53 6.69
CA LYS A 175 -11.32 11.93 7.80
C LYS A 175 -12.27 10.89 7.23
N PHE A 176 -12.08 9.64 7.60
CA PHE A 176 -13.07 8.59 7.40
C PHE A 176 -14.20 8.88 8.39
N HIS A 177 -15.26 9.53 7.92
CA HIS A 177 -16.49 9.80 8.68
C HIS A 177 -17.63 9.02 8.05
#